data_AF-A0A2H0BZ87-F1
#
_entry.id   AF-A0A2H0BZ87-F1
#
_cell.length_a   1.000
_cell.length_b   1.000
_cell.length_c   1.000
_cell.angle_alpha   90.00
_cell.angle_beta   90.00
_cell.angle_gamma   90.00
#
_symmetry.space_group_name_H-M   'P 1'
#
loop_
_entity.id
_entity.type
_entity.pdbx_description
1 polymer ?
#
loop_
_entity_poly.entity_id
_entity_poly.type
_entity_poly.pdbx_seq_one_letter_code
_entity_poly.pdbx_strand_id
1 'polypeptide(L)'
;MGSDGLAYHLPSAFEIIEKNKIYFPLLGSLFYGYMPLIVEIFYAAPILIFKNIIVFKVLQFSVSLLLLLLVTDFTGKFIKNKILNFLIIVGFLALMPFQTVALAGGFIDVFTFLYGLASFFILIDIFLDKTNPAADNKNLLLSAIFLGLALSTKYGGLSFAATNGLVLLLIILKKKKSFIKTIALYAAPVFIISGFWYLKNYIYTGNPLYPIAFGTNDMMSQSLGYYTVMDRKFINFFIFPFLLFGKNTVLKLPFAFYNALSFCFMYLAGLFLIFKKNLGKLELVLFGFVQIYLLILFYWTHQIRFAAPALIILIVLNAVMLDKIILRLTKRKVIFGLVSIIAAILLAASINALKAQTACLIGKNDQNSCLAYTTGGTIYAIDYANRNLTNQVILDYWNPFGAYYLKNGNSYTNTLCAGYNYNDDGIRNCLTANHIKYLIDLIGSNNSYSQNPEINNANIKIAITRYIIKNSRLIYDYYDKPMRISVKLYELK
;
A
#
# COMPACT_ATOMS: atom_id res chain seq x y z
N MET A 1 -3.52 -12.26 2.82
CA MET A 1 -2.75 -11.44 1.87
C MET A 1 -3.73 -10.40 1.31
N GLY A 2 -3.41 -9.57 0.32
CA GLY A 2 -4.39 -8.63 -0.27
C GLY A 2 -4.26 -8.59 -1.75
N SER A 3 -5.12 -7.79 -2.38
CA SER A 3 -5.28 -7.79 -3.83
C SER A 3 -3.96 -7.59 -4.55
N ASP A 4 -3.22 -6.53 -4.21
CA ASP A 4 -1.99 -6.16 -4.94
C ASP A 4 -0.83 -7.10 -4.59
N GLY A 5 -0.76 -7.52 -3.31
CA GLY A 5 0.22 -8.49 -2.83
C GLY A 5 0.19 -9.78 -3.65
N LEU A 6 -1.01 -10.27 -3.93
CA LEU A 6 -1.24 -11.51 -4.66
C LEU A 6 -1.30 -11.33 -6.17
N ALA A 7 -1.75 -10.18 -6.65
CA ALA A 7 -1.91 -9.91 -8.08
C ALA A 7 -0.58 -9.62 -8.77
N TYR A 8 0.36 -8.94 -8.11
CA TYR A 8 1.62 -8.59 -8.78
C TYR A 8 2.86 -8.55 -7.89
N HIS A 9 2.80 -8.23 -6.59
CA HIS A 9 4.03 -8.15 -5.78
C HIS A 9 4.69 -9.52 -5.54
N LEU A 10 3.92 -10.53 -5.11
CA LEU A 10 4.44 -11.90 -4.93
C LEU A 10 4.76 -12.58 -6.26
N PRO A 11 3.90 -12.50 -7.30
CA PRO A 11 4.26 -13.01 -8.63
C PRO A 11 5.56 -12.41 -9.16
N SER A 12 5.77 -11.10 -8.99
CA SER A 12 7.02 -10.43 -9.36
C SER A 12 8.22 -11.03 -8.63
N ALA A 13 8.09 -11.24 -7.32
CA ALA A 13 9.16 -11.87 -6.53
C ALA A 13 9.46 -13.31 -6.99
N PHE A 14 8.44 -14.12 -7.30
CA PHE A 14 8.64 -15.48 -7.81
C PHE A 14 9.30 -15.51 -9.18
N GLU A 15 8.87 -14.62 -10.08
CA GLU A 15 9.44 -14.53 -11.42
C GLU A 15 10.93 -14.14 -11.39
N ILE A 16 11.32 -13.23 -10.48
CA ILE A 16 12.71 -12.87 -10.23
C ILE A 16 13.51 -14.11 -9.77
N ILE A 17 12.92 -14.93 -8.90
CA ILE A 17 13.54 -16.18 -8.42
C ILE A 17 13.70 -17.19 -9.56
N GLU A 18 12.64 -17.45 -10.33
CA GLU A 18 12.66 -18.45 -11.40
C GLU A 18 13.66 -18.10 -12.50
N LYS A 19 13.67 -16.83 -12.93
CA LYS A 19 14.51 -16.38 -14.04
C LYS A 19 15.93 -16.02 -13.60
N ASN A 20 16.18 -15.96 -12.28
CA ASN A 20 17.43 -15.48 -11.68
C ASN A 20 17.89 -14.11 -12.22
N LYS A 21 16.95 -13.32 -12.76
CA LYS A 21 17.19 -12.04 -13.44
C LYS A 21 15.94 -11.18 -13.35
N ILE A 22 16.12 -9.86 -13.40
CA ILE A 22 15.05 -8.90 -13.55
C ILE A 22 14.98 -8.50 -15.03
N TYR A 23 13.82 -8.67 -15.65
CA TYR A 23 13.56 -8.23 -17.02
C TYR A 23 12.38 -7.26 -17.04
N PHE A 24 12.28 -6.46 -18.10
CA PHE A 24 11.26 -5.42 -18.24
C PHE A 24 10.50 -5.60 -19.56
N PRO A 25 9.14 -5.59 -19.55
CA PRO A 25 8.28 -5.55 -18.37
C PRO A 25 8.29 -6.86 -17.57
N LEU A 26 8.37 -6.76 -16.24
CA LEU A 26 8.13 -7.90 -15.35
C LEU A 26 6.65 -8.34 -15.44
N LEU A 27 6.37 -9.64 -15.33
CA LEU A 27 5.05 -10.26 -15.50
C LEU A 27 4.37 -9.99 -16.85
N GLY A 28 5.10 -9.50 -17.86
CA GLY A 28 4.49 -8.99 -19.11
C GLY A 28 3.59 -7.77 -18.90
N SER A 29 3.59 -7.16 -17.72
CA SER A 29 2.73 -6.03 -17.37
C SER A 29 3.40 -4.71 -17.71
N LEU A 30 2.87 -3.99 -18.70
CA LEU A 30 3.32 -2.63 -19.00
C LEU A 30 3.12 -1.68 -17.82
N PHE A 31 2.08 -1.88 -17.01
CA PHE A 31 1.80 -0.98 -15.90
C PHE A 31 2.66 -1.28 -14.67
N TYR A 32 2.56 -2.49 -14.12
CA TYR A 32 3.22 -2.85 -12.86
C TYR A 32 4.67 -3.27 -13.06
N GLY A 33 5.00 -3.87 -14.21
CA GLY A 33 6.34 -4.39 -14.49
C GLY A 33 7.40 -3.32 -14.73
N TYR A 34 7.01 -2.06 -14.97
CA TYR A 34 7.94 -0.94 -15.16
C TYR A 34 8.12 -0.05 -13.93
N MET A 35 7.29 -0.20 -12.89
CA MET A 35 7.46 0.59 -11.66
C MET A 35 8.81 0.30 -10.97
N PRO A 36 9.24 1.12 -10.00
CA PRO A 36 10.31 0.75 -9.09
C PRO A 36 9.96 -0.57 -8.35
N LEU A 37 10.91 -1.51 -8.24
CA LEU A 37 10.65 -2.88 -7.74
C LEU A 37 11.64 -3.33 -6.63
N ILE A 38 12.23 -2.40 -5.87
CA ILE A 38 13.24 -2.79 -4.85
C ILE A 38 12.65 -3.70 -3.77
N VAL A 39 11.36 -3.54 -3.44
CA VAL A 39 10.72 -4.29 -2.36
C VAL A 39 10.42 -5.72 -2.81
N GLU A 40 10.09 -5.92 -4.08
CA GLU A 40 9.91 -7.23 -4.71
C GLU A 40 11.22 -8.02 -4.69
N ILE A 41 12.36 -7.34 -4.89
CA ILE A 41 13.70 -7.94 -4.70
C ILE A 41 13.91 -8.33 -3.23
N PHE A 42 13.53 -7.47 -2.29
CA PHE A 42 13.60 -7.78 -0.85
C PHE A 42 12.66 -8.90 -0.42
N TYR A 43 11.59 -9.17 -1.17
CA TYR A 43 10.74 -10.34 -0.97
C TYR A 43 11.32 -11.60 -1.61
N ALA A 44 11.90 -11.49 -2.79
CA ALA A 44 12.46 -12.61 -3.54
C ALA A 44 13.56 -13.34 -2.74
N ALA A 45 14.52 -12.61 -2.18
CA ALA A 45 15.65 -13.23 -1.49
C ALA A 45 15.23 -14.09 -0.27
N PRO A 46 14.40 -13.61 0.66
CA PRO A 46 13.96 -14.42 1.80
C PRO A 46 13.01 -15.56 1.38
N ILE A 47 12.16 -15.37 0.37
CA ILE A 47 11.33 -16.45 -0.17
C ILE A 47 12.21 -17.58 -0.72
N LEU A 48 13.30 -17.24 -1.43
CA LEU A 48 14.26 -18.21 -1.94
C LEU A 48 14.98 -18.98 -0.82
N ILE A 49 15.44 -18.27 0.22
CA ILE A 49 16.19 -18.85 1.35
C ILE A 49 15.31 -19.77 2.19
N PHE A 50 14.13 -19.30 2.60
CA PHE A 50 13.26 -20.02 3.53
C PHE A 50 12.24 -20.93 2.85
N LYS A 51 12.10 -20.85 1.52
CA LYS A 51 11.13 -21.61 0.71
C LYS A 51 9.70 -21.52 1.25
N ASN A 52 9.34 -20.37 1.83
CA ASN A 52 8.05 -20.16 2.48
C ASN A 52 7.53 -18.74 2.20
N ILE A 53 6.30 -18.66 1.64
CA ILE A 53 5.68 -17.39 1.25
C ILE A 53 5.25 -16.55 2.46
N ILE A 54 5.11 -17.14 3.66
CA ILE A 54 4.73 -16.43 4.89
C ILE A 54 5.81 -15.41 5.28
N VAL A 55 7.07 -15.63 4.90
CA VAL A 55 8.19 -14.71 5.18
C VAL A 55 7.92 -13.30 4.67
N PHE A 56 7.20 -13.17 3.56
CA PHE A 56 6.71 -11.89 3.06
C PHE A 56 5.90 -11.11 4.11
N LYS A 57 4.99 -11.78 4.84
CA LYS A 57 4.20 -11.12 5.90
C LYS A 57 5.08 -10.76 7.10
N VAL A 58 6.05 -11.62 7.43
CA VAL A 58 7.01 -11.35 8.51
C VAL A 58 7.77 -10.06 8.22
N LEU A 59 8.31 -9.90 7.01
CA LEU A 59 9.01 -8.69 6.59
C LEU A 59 8.12 -7.44 6.71
N GLN A 60 6.88 -7.50 6.23
CA GLN A 60 5.96 -6.36 6.34
C GLN A 60 5.64 -5.98 7.78
N PHE A 61 5.44 -6.98 8.64
CA PHE A 61 5.22 -6.76 10.06
C PHE A 61 6.45 -6.14 10.73
N SER A 62 7.65 -6.65 10.42
CA SER A 62 8.92 -6.10 10.91
C SER A 62 9.11 -4.63 10.48
N VAL A 63 8.82 -4.30 9.22
CA VAL A 63 8.91 -2.92 8.72
C VAL A 63 7.89 -2.01 9.39
N SER A 64 6.67 -2.50 9.65
CA SER A 64 5.65 -1.74 10.38
C SER A 64 6.05 -1.49 11.83
N LEU A 65 6.68 -2.47 12.48
CA LEU A 65 7.24 -2.31 13.83
C LEU A 65 8.39 -1.30 13.83
N LEU A 66 9.29 -1.36 12.86
CA LEU A 66 10.37 -0.36 12.71
C LEU A 66 9.81 1.05 12.49
N LEU A 67 8.73 1.18 11.71
CA LEU A 67 8.05 2.45 11.50
C LEU A 67 7.43 2.98 12.80
N LEU A 68 6.77 2.12 13.59
CA LEU A 68 6.26 2.49 14.91
C LEU A 68 7.39 2.97 15.82
N LEU A 69 8.48 2.21 15.91
CA LEU A 69 9.65 2.55 16.73
C LEU A 69 10.25 3.88 16.31
N LEU A 70 10.44 4.10 15.01
CA LEU A 70 10.92 5.36 14.45
C LEU A 70 10.04 6.55 14.87
N VAL A 71 8.72 6.42 14.77
CA VAL A 71 7.76 7.47 15.14
C VAL A 71 7.80 7.75 16.64
N THR A 72 7.86 6.70 17.47
CA THR A 72 7.91 6.85 18.93
C THR A 72 9.24 7.43 19.43
N ASP A 73 10.37 7.04 18.83
CA ASP A 73 11.69 7.59 19.14
C ASP A 73 11.74 9.08 18.78
N PHE A 74 11.38 9.41 17.54
CA PHE A 74 11.37 10.80 17.08
C PHE A 74 10.50 11.68 17.98
N THR A 75 9.28 11.23 18.29
CA THR A 75 8.37 12.06 19.07
C THR A 75 8.75 12.14 20.56
N GLY A 76 9.36 11.08 21.10
CA GLY A 76 9.88 11.05 22.46
C GLY A 76 10.94 12.12 22.75
N LYS A 77 11.63 12.63 21.71
CA LYS A 77 12.58 13.76 21.82
C LYS A 77 11.90 15.09 22.16
N PHE A 78 10.60 15.25 21.86
CA PHE A 78 9.90 16.53 21.92
C PHE A 78 8.76 16.58 22.93
N ILE A 79 8.33 15.44 23.46
CA ILE A 79 7.25 15.34 24.44
C ILE A 79 7.83 15.10 25.83
N LYS A 80 7.38 15.88 26.83
CA LYS A 80 7.80 15.68 28.23
C LYS A 80 7.01 14.58 28.92
N ASN A 81 5.75 14.39 28.55
CA ASN A 81 4.87 13.42 29.21
C ASN A 81 4.96 12.01 28.59
N LYS A 82 5.45 11.04 29.37
CA LYS A 82 5.55 9.63 28.94
C LYS A 82 4.21 8.98 28.57
N ILE A 83 3.09 9.41 29.17
CA ILE A 83 1.75 8.91 28.83
C ILE A 83 1.38 9.35 27.41
N LEU A 84 1.70 10.59 27.02
CA LEU A 84 1.47 11.06 25.66
C LEU A 84 2.30 10.28 24.64
N ASN A 85 3.52 9.86 25.01
CA ASN A 85 4.32 8.98 24.15
C ASN A 85 3.68 7.59 23.97
N PHE A 86 3.09 7.02 25.03
CA PHE A 86 2.31 5.78 24.91
C PHE A 86 1.06 5.96 24.02
N LEU A 87 0.42 7.13 24.09
CA LEU A 87 -0.75 7.44 23.27
C LEU A 87 -0.42 7.55 21.77
N ILE A 88 0.83 7.80 21.39
CA ILE A 88 1.30 7.71 20.01
C ILE A 88 1.26 6.26 19.52
N ILE A 89 1.69 5.32 20.36
CA ILE A 89 1.58 3.89 20.04
C ILE A 89 0.12 3.54 19.82
N VAL A 90 -0.78 3.97 20.72
CA VAL A 90 -2.21 3.72 20.58
C VAL A 90 -2.79 4.40 19.33
N GLY A 91 -2.41 5.64 19.03
CA GLY A 91 -2.85 6.35 17.84
C GLY A 91 -2.36 5.69 16.55
N PHE A 92 -1.10 5.27 16.51
CA PHE A 92 -0.53 4.52 15.39
C PHE A 92 -1.24 3.18 15.21
N LEU A 93 -1.48 2.46 16.32
CA LEU A 93 -2.27 1.23 16.30
C LEU A 93 -3.73 1.51 15.92
N ALA A 94 -4.29 2.67 16.22
CA ALA A 94 -5.63 3.06 15.77
C ALA A 94 -5.70 3.29 14.25
N LEU A 95 -4.56 3.51 13.60
CA LEU A 95 -4.44 3.40 12.14
C LEU A 95 -4.45 1.94 11.66
N MET A 96 -4.52 0.93 12.55
CA MET A 96 -4.48 -0.47 12.13
C MET A 96 -5.59 -0.89 11.18
N PRO A 97 -6.83 -0.39 11.17
CA PRO A 97 -7.79 -0.71 10.10
C PRO A 97 -7.36 -0.21 8.72
N PHE A 98 -6.46 0.77 8.68
CA PHE A 98 -5.79 1.26 7.49
C PHE A 98 -4.52 0.43 7.20
N GLN A 99 -3.77 0.09 8.24
CA GLN A 99 -2.59 -0.77 8.12
C GLN A 99 -2.94 -2.24 7.93
N THR A 100 -4.16 -2.70 8.19
CA THR A 100 -4.62 -4.05 7.85
C THR A 100 -4.72 -4.16 6.35
N VAL A 101 -5.05 -3.09 5.63
CA VAL A 101 -4.87 -3.06 4.19
C VAL A 101 -3.38 -3.26 3.90
N ALA A 102 -2.46 -2.45 4.44
CA ALA A 102 -1.01 -2.58 4.19
C ALA A 102 -0.39 -3.97 4.55
N LEU A 103 -0.63 -4.45 5.78
CA LEU A 103 -0.08 -5.66 6.42
C LEU A 103 -0.80 -6.94 5.99
N ALA A 104 -2.13 -6.94 6.01
CA ALA A 104 -2.85 -8.08 5.47
C ALA A 104 -2.59 -8.14 3.98
N GLY A 105 -2.51 -6.98 3.33
CA GLY A 105 -2.71 -6.89 1.91
C GLY A 105 -1.48 -7.14 1.04
N GLY A 106 -0.31 -7.25 1.67
CA GLY A 106 0.90 -7.43 0.92
C GLY A 106 1.33 -6.18 0.16
N PHE A 107 0.98 -4.99 0.65
CA PHE A 107 1.35 -3.75 -0.03
C PHE A 107 2.76 -3.32 0.36
N ILE A 108 3.51 -2.88 -0.64
CA ILE A 108 4.88 -2.37 -0.46
C ILE A 108 4.92 -0.95 0.15
N ASP A 109 3.77 -0.28 0.25
CA ASP A 109 3.62 1.10 0.69
C ASP A 109 4.27 1.37 2.07
N VAL A 110 4.22 0.39 2.98
CA VAL A 110 4.80 0.56 4.32
C VAL A 110 6.32 0.74 4.31
N PHE A 111 7.02 0.17 3.31
CA PHE A 111 8.45 0.42 3.09
C PHE A 111 8.68 1.86 2.65
N THR A 112 7.87 2.35 1.71
CA THR A 112 7.88 3.75 1.28
C THR A 112 7.68 4.70 2.45
N PHE A 113 6.75 4.37 3.36
CA PHE A 113 6.46 5.19 4.54
C PHE A 113 7.63 5.19 5.52
N LEU A 114 8.18 4.02 5.85
CA LEU A 114 9.34 3.90 6.73
C LEU A 114 10.51 4.73 6.21
N TYR A 115 10.91 4.51 4.95
CA TYR A 115 12.07 5.20 4.38
C TYR A 115 11.81 6.69 4.17
N GLY A 116 10.63 7.06 3.68
CA GLY A 116 10.26 8.46 3.48
C GLY A 116 10.23 9.26 4.79
N LEU A 117 9.64 8.70 5.85
CA LEU A 117 9.57 9.35 7.16
C LEU A 117 10.92 9.33 7.89
N ALA A 118 11.72 8.28 7.75
CA ALA A 118 13.09 8.26 8.29
C ALA A 118 13.92 9.41 7.72
N SER A 119 13.86 9.59 6.39
CA SER A 119 14.50 10.73 5.72
C SER A 119 13.99 12.07 6.26
N PHE A 120 12.67 12.23 6.38
CA PHE A 120 12.04 13.47 6.85
C PHE A 120 12.42 13.82 8.30
N PHE A 121 12.37 12.85 9.21
CA PHE A 121 12.72 13.05 10.62
C PHE A 121 14.19 13.42 10.81
N ILE A 122 15.10 12.82 10.05
CA ILE A 122 16.52 13.21 10.08
C ILE A 122 16.68 14.66 9.61
N LEU A 123 15.97 15.09 8.56
CA LEU A 123 16.00 16.50 8.13
C LEU A 123 15.42 17.43 9.19
N ILE A 124 14.37 17.03 9.90
CA ILE A 124 13.85 17.84 11.01
C ILE A 124 14.90 17.97 12.12
N ASP A 125 15.57 16.89 12.50
CA ASP A 125 16.62 16.93 13.53
C ASP A 125 17.73 17.90 13.12
N ILE A 126 18.21 17.84 11.86
CA ILE A 126 19.17 18.80 11.30
C ILE A 126 18.62 20.23 11.32
N PHE A 127 17.36 20.41 10.91
CA PHE A 127 16.72 21.70 10.84
C PHE A 127 16.58 22.33 12.22
N LEU A 128 16.29 21.57 13.26
CA LEU A 128 16.10 22.06 14.62
C LEU A 128 17.42 22.26 15.36
N ASP A 129 18.40 21.37 15.17
CA ASP A 129 19.69 21.43 15.84
C ASP A 129 20.55 22.62 15.37
N LYS A 130 21.22 23.26 16.32
CA LYS A 130 22.11 24.42 16.13
C LYS A 130 23.59 24.06 16.28
N THR A 131 23.93 22.89 16.77
CA THR A 131 25.22 22.71 17.47
C THR A 131 26.25 21.84 16.78
N ASN A 132 25.89 21.06 15.74
CA ASN A 132 26.86 20.12 15.13
C ASN A 132 26.86 20.08 13.58
N PRO A 133 27.59 20.99 12.91
CA PRO A 133 27.73 21.01 11.46
C PRO A 133 28.36 19.75 10.85
N ALA A 134 29.25 19.06 11.58
CA ALA A 134 29.89 17.82 11.10
C ALA A 134 28.90 16.64 11.08
N ALA A 135 28.06 16.53 12.12
CA ALA A 135 26.97 15.56 12.14
C ALA A 135 25.93 15.85 11.05
N ASP A 136 25.68 17.12 10.70
CA ASP A 136 24.72 17.47 9.67
C ASP A 136 25.03 16.80 8.31
N ASN A 137 26.29 16.76 7.86
CA ASN A 137 26.61 16.19 6.55
C ASN A 137 26.39 14.67 6.53
N LYS A 138 26.78 13.97 7.60
CA LYS A 138 26.51 12.53 7.77
C LYS A 138 24.99 12.27 7.81
N ASN A 139 24.25 13.10 8.52
CA ASN A 139 22.79 12.98 8.62
C ASN A 139 22.10 13.34 7.30
N LEU A 140 22.59 14.33 6.54
CA LEU A 140 22.12 14.64 5.19
C LEU A 140 22.30 13.44 4.26
N LEU A 141 23.48 12.80 4.29
CA LEU A 141 23.75 11.60 3.52
C LEU A 141 22.81 10.45 3.91
N LEU A 142 22.61 10.22 5.21
CA LEU A 142 21.71 9.18 5.69
C LEU A 142 20.25 9.45 5.29
N SER A 143 19.79 10.70 5.40
CA SER A 143 18.47 11.12 4.93
C SER A 143 18.31 10.91 3.42
N ALA A 144 19.32 11.28 2.63
CA ALA A 144 19.34 11.06 1.18
C ALA A 144 19.25 9.57 0.81
N ILE A 145 19.95 8.70 1.54
CA ILE A 145 19.87 7.24 1.36
C ILE A 145 18.44 6.74 1.58
N PHE A 146 17.81 7.16 2.68
CA PHE A 146 16.43 6.78 2.97
C PHE A 146 15.44 7.33 1.93
N LEU A 147 15.60 8.56 1.43
CA LEU A 147 14.75 9.06 0.35
C LEU A 147 14.97 8.26 -0.96
N GLY A 148 16.22 7.91 -1.28
CA GLY A 148 16.53 7.06 -2.43
C GLY A 148 15.85 5.69 -2.34
N LEU A 149 15.86 5.07 -1.15
CA LEU A 149 15.13 3.81 -0.91
C LEU A 149 13.62 4.00 -1.09
N ALA A 150 13.03 5.07 -0.54
CA ALA A 150 11.61 5.37 -0.71
C ALA A 150 11.21 5.60 -2.18
N LEU A 151 12.07 6.21 -2.99
CA LEU A 151 11.85 6.41 -4.42
C LEU A 151 12.04 5.13 -5.24
N SER A 152 12.72 4.13 -4.67
CA SER A 152 12.96 2.82 -5.29
C SER A 152 11.85 1.82 -5.00
N THR A 153 10.94 2.11 -4.07
CA THR A 153 9.80 1.23 -3.74
C THR A 153 8.64 1.43 -4.72
N LYS A 154 8.17 2.68 -4.89
CA LYS A 154 7.05 3.04 -5.76
C LYS A 154 7.03 4.56 -5.94
N TYR A 155 6.23 5.03 -6.89
CA TYR A 155 6.06 6.46 -7.13
C TYR A 155 5.47 7.24 -5.94
N GLY A 156 4.85 6.59 -4.95
CA GLY A 156 4.49 7.24 -3.69
C GLY A 156 5.68 7.90 -2.97
N GLY A 157 6.91 7.46 -3.23
CA GLY A 157 8.14 8.11 -2.76
C GLY A 157 8.31 9.55 -3.25
N LEU A 158 7.71 9.92 -4.39
CA LEU A 158 7.77 11.29 -4.93
C LEU A 158 7.10 12.29 -3.99
N SER A 159 6.07 11.88 -3.26
CA SER A 159 5.43 12.72 -2.24
C SER A 159 6.41 13.10 -1.12
N PHE A 160 7.32 12.18 -0.76
CA PHE A 160 8.38 12.45 0.21
C PHE A 160 9.51 13.28 -0.37
N ALA A 161 9.82 13.16 -1.67
CA ALA A 161 10.78 14.04 -2.32
C ALA A 161 10.34 15.51 -2.26
N ALA A 162 9.04 15.78 -2.45
CA ALA A 162 8.49 17.12 -2.34
C ALA A 162 8.60 17.69 -0.91
N THR A 163 8.17 16.93 0.11
CA THR A 163 8.22 17.41 1.50
C THR A 163 9.65 17.51 2.03
N ASN A 164 10.53 16.56 1.72
CA ASN A 164 11.94 16.60 2.09
C ASN A 164 12.68 17.74 1.38
N GLY A 165 12.38 17.99 0.10
CA GLY A 165 12.94 19.10 -0.65
C GLY A 165 12.64 20.46 -0.01
N LEU A 166 11.41 20.65 0.49
CA LEU A 166 11.07 21.85 1.23
C LEU A 166 11.86 21.99 2.53
N VAL A 167 11.96 20.93 3.35
CA VAL A 167 12.75 21.00 4.59
C VAL A 167 14.23 21.22 4.30
N LEU A 168 14.77 20.60 3.25
CA LEU A 168 16.15 20.81 2.80
C LEU A 168 16.38 22.28 2.41
N LEU A 169 15.45 22.89 1.67
CA LEU A 169 15.50 24.31 1.36
C LEU A 169 15.48 25.17 2.63
N LEU A 170 14.59 24.87 3.59
CA LEU A 170 14.54 25.56 4.87
C LEU A 170 15.85 25.41 5.67
N ILE A 171 16.52 24.26 5.62
CA ILE A 171 17.85 24.04 6.21
C ILE A 171 18.89 24.92 5.53
N ILE A 172 18.94 24.92 4.19
CA ILE A 172 19.89 25.72 3.41
C ILE A 172 19.75 27.19 3.78
N LEU A 173 18.52 27.72 3.79
CA LEU A 173 18.22 29.11 4.13
C LEU A 173 18.55 29.42 5.60
N LYS A 174 18.10 28.60 6.55
CA LYS A 174 18.29 28.84 7.99
C LYS A 174 19.75 28.77 8.39
N LYS A 175 20.49 27.77 7.90
CA LYS A 175 21.89 27.53 8.26
C LYS A 175 22.89 28.21 7.30
N LYS A 176 22.41 28.97 6.31
CA LYS A 176 23.23 29.64 5.28
C LYS A 176 24.22 28.68 4.59
N LYS A 177 23.80 27.45 4.33
CA LYS A 177 24.65 26.47 3.62
C LYS A 177 24.74 26.81 2.14
N SER A 178 25.83 26.40 1.48
CA SER A 178 25.92 26.49 0.02
C SER A 178 24.83 25.64 -0.63
N PHE A 179 23.98 26.26 -1.44
CA PHE A 179 22.88 25.59 -2.15
C PHE A 179 23.43 24.43 -3.00
N ILE A 180 24.38 24.71 -3.89
CA ILE A 180 24.95 23.72 -4.82
C ILE A 180 25.57 22.54 -4.07
N LYS A 181 26.43 22.80 -3.07
CA LYS A 181 27.09 21.72 -2.31
C LYS A 181 26.09 20.85 -1.54
N THR A 182 25.08 21.48 -0.92
CA THR A 182 24.07 20.77 -0.13
C THR A 182 23.17 19.93 -1.03
N ILE A 183 22.72 20.50 -2.16
CA ILE A 183 21.91 19.78 -3.14
C ILE A 183 22.72 18.65 -3.77
N ALA A 184 23.98 18.85 -4.14
CA ALA A 184 24.82 17.78 -4.68
C ALA A 184 25.01 16.63 -3.67
N LEU A 185 25.31 16.96 -2.41
CA LEU A 185 25.47 15.98 -1.33
C LEU A 185 24.19 15.17 -1.09
N TYR A 186 23.02 15.79 -1.24
CA TYR A 186 21.73 15.14 -1.01
C TYR A 186 21.22 14.39 -2.24
N ALA A 187 21.34 14.98 -3.44
CA ALA A 187 20.80 14.43 -4.68
C ALA A 187 21.64 13.27 -5.23
N ALA A 188 22.97 13.29 -5.06
CA ALA A 188 23.82 12.22 -5.60
C ALA A 188 23.50 10.84 -4.99
N PRO A 189 23.40 10.65 -3.66
CA PRO A 189 22.99 9.36 -3.08
C PRO A 189 21.57 8.95 -3.48
N VAL A 190 20.63 9.91 -3.54
CA VAL A 190 19.26 9.66 -4.01
C VAL A 190 19.28 9.10 -5.43
N PHE A 191 20.04 9.73 -6.33
CA PHE A 191 20.20 9.29 -7.71
C PHE A 191 20.92 7.95 -7.82
N ILE A 192 21.95 7.69 -7.03
CA ILE A 192 22.66 6.40 -7.05
C ILE A 192 21.73 5.24 -6.69
N ILE A 193 20.89 5.42 -5.67
CA ILE A 193 20.00 4.36 -5.18
C ILE A 193 18.76 4.21 -6.06
N SER A 194 18.15 5.32 -6.46
CA SER A 194 16.86 5.30 -7.15
C SER A 194 16.97 5.45 -8.67
N GLY A 195 18.04 6.05 -9.16
CA GLY A 195 18.19 6.48 -10.56
C GLY A 195 18.09 5.36 -11.56
N PHE A 196 18.50 4.13 -11.22
CA PHE A 196 18.29 2.96 -12.06
C PHE A 196 16.82 2.80 -12.50
N TRP A 197 15.86 2.96 -11.58
CA TRP A 197 14.44 2.74 -11.85
C TRP A 197 13.85 3.78 -12.81
N TYR A 198 14.32 5.01 -12.72
CA TYR A 198 13.84 6.12 -13.56
C TYR A 198 14.59 6.15 -14.91
N LEU A 199 15.90 5.91 -14.89
CA LEU A 199 16.72 5.87 -16.10
C LEU A 199 16.33 4.70 -17.00
N LYS A 200 16.08 3.51 -16.44
CA LYS A 200 15.58 2.39 -17.25
C LYS A 200 14.27 2.75 -17.92
N ASN A 201 13.34 3.40 -17.21
CA ASN A 201 12.05 3.75 -17.78
C ASN A 201 12.21 4.78 -18.90
N TYR A 202 13.12 5.75 -18.73
CA TYR A 202 13.48 6.67 -19.79
C TYR A 202 14.04 5.95 -21.03
N ILE A 203 14.95 4.99 -20.86
CA ILE A 203 15.54 4.22 -21.97
C ILE A 203 14.49 3.37 -22.70
N TYR A 204 13.63 2.66 -21.96
CA TYR A 204 12.66 1.74 -22.56
C TYR A 204 11.42 2.43 -23.13
N THR A 205 11.01 3.57 -22.57
CA THR A 205 9.69 4.16 -22.85
C THR A 205 9.74 5.65 -23.22
N GLY A 206 10.93 6.27 -23.19
CA GLY A 206 11.09 7.72 -23.35
C GLY A 206 10.60 8.53 -22.14
N ASN A 207 10.16 7.86 -21.06
CA ASN A 207 9.49 8.49 -19.93
C ASN A 207 10.03 7.94 -18.59
N PRO A 208 10.69 8.76 -17.75
CA PRO A 208 11.28 8.29 -16.49
C PRO A 208 10.25 7.89 -15.44
N LEU A 209 9.00 8.34 -15.59
CA LEU A 209 7.88 8.09 -14.68
C LEU A 209 6.81 7.20 -15.31
N TYR A 210 7.16 6.42 -16.35
CA TYR A 210 6.22 5.49 -16.97
C TYR A 210 5.67 4.50 -15.93
N PRO A 211 4.36 4.23 -15.87
CA PRO A 211 3.30 4.63 -16.82
C PRO A 211 2.47 5.86 -16.41
N ILE A 212 2.88 6.65 -15.40
CA ILE A 212 1.98 7.61 -14.72
C ILE A 212 2.15 9.09 -15.09
N ALA A 213 3.26 9.53 -15.70
CA ALA A 213 3.42 10.92 -16.12
C ALA A 213 3.73 10.99 -17.62
N PHE A 214 3.09 11.88 -18.38
CA PHE A 214 3.29 12.09 -19.83
C PHE A 214 2.82 10.94 -20.75
N GLY A 215 1.75 11.17 -21.52
CA GLY A 215 1.56 10.54 -22.83
C GLY A 215 0.66 9.31 -22.96
N THR A 216 0.21 8.66 -21.88
CA THR A 216 -0.83 7.61 -21.99
C THR A 216 -2.15 8.12 -21.41
N ASN A 217 -2.84 8.96 -22.17
CA ASN A 217 -4.11 9.57 -21.77
C ASN A 217 -5.16 8.55 -21.29
N ASP A 218 -5.05 7.28 -21.69
CA ASP A 218 -6.01 6.22 -21.31
C ASP A 218 -5.80 5.62 -19.91
N MET A 219 -4.56 5.46 -19.43
CA MET A 219 -4.31 4.79 -18.14
C MET A 219 -4.48 5.74 -16.94
N MET A 220 -4.07 7.01 -17.10
CA MET A 220 -4.24 8.01 -16.04
C MET A 220 -5.71 8.43 -15.91
N SER A 221 -6.45 8.63 -17.02
CA SER A 221 -7.87 9.02 -16.97
C SER A 221 -8.76 7.96 -16.31
N GLN A 222 -8.53 6.66 -16.59
CA GLN A 222 -9.28 5.56 -15.97
C GLN A 222 -9.02 5.44 -14.46
N SER A 223 -7.78 5.65 -14.01
CA SER A 223 -7.43 5.54 -12.57
C SER A 223 -7.89 6.75 -11.73
N LEU A 224 -7.96 7.95 -12.31
CA LEU A 224 -8.44 9.14 -11.61
C LEU A 224 -9.96 9.11 -11.38
N GLY A 225 -10.76 8.61 -12.34
CA GLY A 225 -12.21 8.54 -12.21
C GLY A 225 -12.70 7.56 -11.12
N TYR A 226 -12.06 6.39 -11.01
CA TYR A 226 -12.57 5.27 -10.19
C TYR A 226 -12.54 5.52 -8.68
N TYR A 227 -11.64 6.38 -8.21
CA TYR A 227 -11.44 6.66 -6.79
C TYR A 227 -11.78 8.09 -6.39
N THR A 228 -12.31 8.91 -7.29
CA THR A 228 -12.60 10.31 -6.98
C THR A 228 -13.70 10.42 -5.92
N VAL A 229 -13.33 11.02 -4.78
CA VAL A 229 -14.27 11.36 -3.71
C VAL A 229 -14.99 12.68 -3.99
N MET A 230 -14.32 13.64 -4.64
CA MET A 230 -14.88 14.96 -4.91
C MET A 230 -14.11 15.68 -6.03
N ASP A 231 -14.71 16.72 -6.62
CA ASP A 231 -14.03 17.56 -7.63
C ASP A 231 -12.75 18.18 -7.08
N ARG A 232 -11.73 18.28 -7.92
CA ARG A 232 -10.39 18.83 -7.60
C ARG A 232 -10.32 20.36 -7.65
N LYS A 233 -11.33 21.02 -7.09
CA LYS A 233 -11.41 22.49 -6.97
C LYS A 233 -10.65 22.94 -5.73
N PHE A 234 -9.94 24.05 -5.76
CA PHE A 234 -9.17 24.51 -4.59
C PHE A 234 -10.02 24.65 -3.32
N ILE A 235 -11.26 25.13 -3.42
CA ILE A 235 -12.17 25.25 -2.27
C ILE A 235 -12.49 23.90 -1.60
N ASN A 236 -12.51 22.83 -2.40
CA ASN A 236 -12.82 21.48 -1.93
C ASN A 236 -11.68 20.87 -1.10
N PHE A 237 -10.46 21.40 -1.21
CA PHE A 237 -9.32 20.94 -0.42
C PHE A 237 -9.55 21.05 1.09
N PHE A 238 -10.24 22.09 1.57
CA PHE A 238 -10.43 22.31 3.00
C PHE A 238 -11.39 21.30 3.65
N ILE A 239 -12.34 20.78 2.88
CA ILE A 239 -13.27 19.74 3.33
C ILE A 239 -12.79 18.32 2.97
N PHE A 240 -11.81 18.21 2.06
CA PHE A 240 -11.26 16.96 1.56
C PHE A 240 -10.86 15.96 2.66
N PRO A 241 -10.07 16.31 3.70
CA PRO A 241 -9.70 15.32 4.72
C PRO A 241 -10.95 14.75 5.41
N PHE A 242 -11.96 15.57 5.70
CA PHE A 242 -13.18 15.11 6.37
C PHE A 242 -14.01 14.16 5.49
N LEU A 243 -14.08 14.42 4.18
CA LEU A 243 -14.82 13.58 3.24
C LEU A 243 -14.04 12.32 2.83
N LEU A 244 -12.73 12.43 2.63
CA LEU A 244 -11.85 11.32 2.30
C LEU A 244 -11.93 10.23 3.36
N PHE A 245 -11.81 10.62 4.64
CA PHE A 245 -11.88 9.68 5.77
C PHE A 245 -13.33 9.36 6.20
N GLY A 246 -14.32 9.98 5.58
CA GLY A 246 -15.75 9.80 5.84
C GLY A 246 -16.46 8.79 4.94
N LYS A 247 -15.84 8.21 3.90
CA LYS A 247 -16.51 7.31 2.92
C LYS A 247 -16.15 5.81 3.10
N ASN A 248 -17.19 4.97 3.16
CA ASN A 248 -17.38 3.53 2.85
C ASN A 248 -16.37 2.41 3.19
N THR A 249 -15.28 2.56 3.94
CA THR A 249 -14.56 1.35 4.45
C THR A 249 -13.84 1.55 5.78
N VAL A 250 -13.47 2.78 6.13
CA VAL A 250 -12.88 3.15 7.43
C VAL A 250 -13.97 3.49 8.48
N LEU A 251 -15.24 3.40 8.08
CA LEU A 251 -16.46 3.61 8.88
C LEU A 251 -16.92 2.36 9.66
N LYS A 252 -16.00 1.63 10.29
CA LYS A 252 -16.39 1.04 11.58
C LYS A 252 -16.14 2.14 12.61
N LEU A 253 -17.22 2.74 13.14
CA LEU A 253 -17.13 3.49 14.39
C LEU A 253 -16.35 2.60 15.36
N PRO A 254 -15.17 3.02 15.85
CA PRO A 254 -14.77 4.41 16.18
C PRO A 254 -13.75 5.15 15.26
N PHE A 255 -13.25 4.58 14.16
CA PHE A 255 -12.04 5.09 13.49
C PHE A 255 -12.22 6.36 12.63
N ALA A 256 -13.30 6.46 11.85
CA ALA A 256 -13.58 7.65 11.06
C ALA A 256 -13.72 8.90 11.95
N PHE A 257 -14.36 8.74 13.11
CA PHE A 257 -14.50 9.81 14.10
C PHE A 257 -13.15 10.24 14.67
N TYR A 258 -12.25 9.29 14.97
CA TYR A 258 -10.89 9.60 15.42
C TYR A 258 -10.11 10.43 14.40
N ASN A 259 -10.18 10.08 13.12
CA ASN A 259 -9.47 10.82 12.07
C ASN A 259 -10.05 12.24 11.92
N ALA A 260 -11.37 12.39 11.83
CA ALA A 260 -12.01 13.70 11.75
C ALA A 260 -11.68 14.58 12.96
N LEU A 261 -11.76 14.02 14.18
CA LEU A 261 -11.41 14.72 15.40
C LEU A 261 -9.93 15.12 15.44
N SER A 262 -9.03 14.29 14.90
CA SER A 262 -7.60 14.58 14.81
C SER A 262 -7.31 15.78 13.90
N PHE A 263 -8.01 15.90 12.77
CA PHE A 263 -7.91 17.08 11.91
C PHE A 263 -8.50 18.32 12.57
N CYS A 264 -9.69 18.22 13.18
CA CYS A 264 -10.28 19.32 13.94
C CYS A 264 -9.33 19.81 15.04
N PHE A 265 -8.74 18.88 15.81
CA PHE A 265 -7.80 19.21 16.86
C PHE A 265 -6.54 19.90 16.31
N MET A 266 -5.94 19.42 15.23
CA MET A 266 -4.78 20.07 14.62
C MET A 266 -5.05 21.54 14.28
N TYR A 267 -6.17 21.85 13.63
CA TYR A 267 -6.52 23.22 13.26
C TYR A 267 -6.80 24.09 14.51
N LEU A 268 -7.61 23.60 15.45
CA LEU A 268 -7.96 24.35 16.67
C LEU A 268 -6.76 24.56 17.60
N ALA A 269 -5.95 23.52 17.80
CA ALA A 269 -4.73 23.59 18.61
C ALA A 269 -3.68 24.49 17.95
N GLY A 270 -3.53 24.43 16.63
CA GLY A 270 -2.70 25.35 15.85
C GLY A 270 -3.09 26.80 16.08
N LEU A 271 -4.37 27.14 15.89
CA LEU A 271 -4.91 28.49 16.15
C LEU A 271 -4.66 28.92 17.60
N PHE A 272 -4.98 28.07 18.58
CA PHE A 272 -4.73 28.36 19.99
C PHE A 272 -3.27 28.67 20.29
N LEU A 273 -2.33 27.89 19.75
CA LEU A 273 -0.89 28.09 19.97
C LEU A 273 -0.35 29.32 19.24
N ILE A 274 -0.92 29.70 18.10
CA ILE A 274 -0.64 30.98 17.42
C ILE A 274 -1.05 32.16 18.31
N PHE A 275 -2.29 32.16 18.81
CA PHE A 275 -2.78 33.21 19.72
C PHE A 275 -1.96 33.30 21.01
N LYS A 276 -1.48 32.16 21.51
CA LYS A 276 -0.60 32.09 22.69
C LYS A 276 0.89 32.31 22.38
N LYS A 277 1.26 32.68 21.14
CA LYS A 277 2.64 32.91 20.69
C LYS A 277 3.61 31.77 21.07
N ASN A 278 3.13 30.53 21.02
CA ASN A 278 3.85 29.33 21.46
C ASN A 278 3.98 28.25 20.38
N LEU A 279 3.57 28.57 19.16
CA LEU A 279 3.79 27.70 18.00
C LEU A 279 5.27 27.73 17.63
N GLY A 280 5.91 26.55 17.62
CA GLY A 280 7.33 26.41 17.32
C GLY A 280 7.58 26.03 15.86
N LYS A 281 8.87 25.96 15.52
CA LYS A 281 9.32 25.57 14.18
C LYS A 281 8.98 24.12 13.85
N LEU A 282 9.03 23.23 14.83
CA LEU A 282 8.65 21.82 14.68
C LEU A 282 7.20 21.70 14.24
N GLU A 283 6.27 22.35 14.95
CA GLU A 283 4.83 22.28 14.64
C GLU A 283 4.53 22.82 13.24
N LEU A 284 5.18 23.91 12.84
CA LEU A 284 5.02 24.48 11.50
C LEU A 284 5.48 23.53 10.40
N VAL A 285 6.62 22.86 10.58
CA VAL A 285 7.14 21.91 9.59
C VAL A 285 6.28 20.64 9.52
N LEU A 286 5.84 20.10 10.66
CA LEU A 286 4.93 18.96 10.70
C LEU A 286 3.57 19.30 10.08
N PHE A 287 3.02 20.47 10.38
CA PHE A 287 1.78 20.97 9.77
C PHE A 287 1.95 21.12 8.25
N GLY A 288 3.05 21.74 7.81
CA GLY A 288 3.38 21.89 6.39
C GLY A 288 3.47 20.55 5.67
N PHE A 289 4.08 19.52 6.29
CA PHE A 289 4.09 18.16 5.76
C PHE A 289 2.68 17.61 5.54
N VAL A 290 1.81 17.70 6.55
CA VAL A 290 0.42 17.21 6.44
C VAL A 290 -0.31 17.91 5.29
N GLN A 291 -0.19 19.23 5.20
CA GLN A 291 -0.88 20.00 4.15
C GLN A 291 -0.35 19.70 2.74
N ILE A 292 0.97 19.65 2.55
CA ILE A 292 1.58 19.32 1.26
C ILE A 292 1.19 17.91 0.84
N TYR A 293 1.24 16.96 1.78
CA TYR A 293 0.90 15.58 1.48
C TYR A 293 -0.59 15.43 1.13
N LEU A 294 -1.50 16.09 1.86
CA LEU A 294 -2.91 16.15 1.51
C LEU A 294 -3.16 16.81 0.15
N LEU A 295 -2.39 17.86 -0.20
CA LEU A 295 -2.50 18.54 -1.49
C LEU A 295 -2.12 17.60 -2.63
N ILE A 296 -1.04 16.84 -2.46
CA ILE A 296 -0.61 15.83 -3.42
C ILE A 296 -1.69 14.76 -3.57
N LEU A 297 -2.28 14.25 -2.48
CA LEU A 297 -3.39 13.30 -2.57
C LEU A 297 -4.60 13.89 -3.27
N PHE A 298 -5.01 15.10 -2.92
CA PHE A 298 -6.16 15.77 -3.52
C PHE A 298 -6.03 15.87 -5.05
N TYR A 299 -4.85 16.23 -5.56
CA TYR A 299 -4.63 16.34 -7.01
C TYR A 299 -4.20 15.05 -7.69
N TRP A 300 -3.64 14.08 -6.96
CA TRP A 300 -3.14 12.86 -7.56
C TRP A 300 -4.11 11.69 -7.40
N THR A 301 -4.59 11.41 -6.19
CA THR A 301 -5.39 10.23 -5.88
C THR A 301 -6.14 10.36 -4.56
N HIS A 302 -7.44 10.02 -4.56
CA HIS A 302 -8.25 9.99 -3.34
C HIS A 302 -8.31 8.57 -2.74
N GLN A 303 -7.34 7.71 -3.06
CA GLN A 303 -7.23 6.41 -2.39
C GLN A 303 -6.74 6.61 -0.95
N ILE A 304 -7.57 6.19 0.01
CA ILE A 304 -7.32 6.40 1.42
C ILE A 304 -5.95 5.84 1.84
N ARG A 305 -5.56 4.64 1.36
CA ARG A 305 -4.30 3.94 1.73
C ARG A 305 -3.02 4.77 1.55
N PHE A 306 -3.03 5.77 0.66
CA PHE A 306 -1.86 6.62 0.46
C PHE A 306 -1.75 7.74 1.48
N ALA A 307 -2.79 8.00 2.29
CA ALA A 307 -2.80 9.04 3.31
C ALA A 307 -2.10 8.68 4.63
N ALA A 308 -1.55 7.47 4.75
CA ALA A 308 -0.90 7.01 5.97
C ALA A 308 0.19 7.97 6.47
N PRO A 309 1.11 8.48 5.61
CA PRO A 309 2.15 9.38 6.07
C PRO A 309 1.59 10.66 6.68
N ALA A 310 0.56 11.25 6.07
CA ALA A 310 -0.12 12.42 6.61
C ALA A 310 -0.77 12.13 7.97
N LEU A 311 -1.43 10.97 8.12
CA LEU A 311 -2.03 10.55 9.39
C LEU A 311 -0.99 10.26 10.48
N ILE A 312 0.14 9.64 10.14
CA ILE A 312 1.24 9.39 11.08
C ILE A 312 1.80 10.72 11.59
N ILE A 313 2.10 11.66 10.69
CA ILE A 313 2.59 12.98 11.09
C ILE A 313 1.52 13.78 11.85
N LEU A 314 0.24 13.64 11.51
CA LEU A 314 -0.86 14.24 12.26
C LEU A 314 -0.90 13.75 13.71
N ILE A 315 -0.66 12.45 13.96
CA ILE A 315 -0.56 11.91 15.33
C ILE A 315 0.62 12.54 16.08
N VAL A 316 1.80 12.61 15.45
CA VAL A 316 2.99 13.24 16.03
C VAL A 316 2.71 14.71 16.37
N LEU A 317 2.16 15.47 15.42
CA LEU A 317 1.83 16.88 15.58
C LEU A 317 0.83 17.10 16.72
N ASN A 318 -0.24 16.31 16.74
CA ASN A 318 -1.27 16.41 17.77
C ASN A 318 -0.69 16.07 19.15
N ALA A 319 0.17 15.07 19.26
CA ALA A 319 0.81 14.72 20.52
C ALA A 319 1.74 15.83 21.04
N VAL A 320 2.55 16.44 20.17
CA VAL A 320 3.42 17.56 20.51
C VAL A 320 2.62 18.81 20.92
N MET A 321 1.57 19.15 20.17
CA MET A 321 0.68 20.28 20.51
C MET A 321 -0.05 20.03 21.83
N LEU A 322 -0.52 18.80 22.05
CA LEU A 322 -1.23 18.43 23.27
C LEU A 322 -0.31 18.48 24.50
N ASP A 323 0.95 18.06 24.40
CA ASP A 323 1.94 18.18 25.50
C ASP A 323 2.11 19.65 25.90
N LYS A 324 2.22 20.57 24.92
CA LYS A 324 2.32 22.01 25.17
C LYS A 324 1.06 22.60 25.81
N ILE A 325 -0.12 22.14 25.40
CA ILE A 325 -1.40 22.67 25.87
C ILE A 325 -1.72 22.14 27.27
N ILE A 326 -1.61 20.83 27.50
CA ILE A 326 -2.01 20.19 28.76
C ILE A 326 -1.20 20.73 29.95
N LEU A 327 0.08 21.04 29.76
CA LEU A 327 0.91 21.66 30.80
C LEU A 327 0.35 22.99 31.32
N ARG A 328 -0.59 23.60 30.60
CA ARG A 328 -1.21 24.89 30.92
C ARG A 328 -2.64 24.77 31.45
N LEU A 329 -3.22 23.56 31.48
CA LEU A 329 -4.62 23.36 31.88
C LEU A 329 -4.73 22.97 33.37
N THR A 330 -5.60 23.66 34.09
CA THR A 330 -5.90 23.39 35.51
C THR A 330 -6.57 22.02 35.70
N LYS A 331 -7.42 21.58 34.76
CA LYS A 331 -8.11 20.28 34.77
C LYS A 331 -7.36 19.16 34.02
N ARG A 332 -6.02 19.20 34.00
CA ARG A 332 -5.19 18.22 33.25
C ARG A 332 -5.52 16.74 33.54
N LYS A 333 -5.86 16.38 34.79
CA LYS A 333 -6.21 15.01 35.18
C LYS A 333 -7.47 14.50 34.46
N VAL A 334 -8.48 15.36 34.30
CA VAL A 334 -9.75 14.99 33.62
C VAL A 334 -9.49 14.73 32.14
N ILE A 335 -8.70 15.60 31.50
CA ILE A 335 -8.34 15.47 30.08
C ILE A 335 -7.53 14.19 29.86
N PHE A 336 -6.56 13.89 30.74
CA PHE A 336 -5.84 12.61 30.69
C PHE A 336 -6.77 11.41 30.84
N GLY A 337 -7.74 11.46 31.75
CA GLY A 337 -8.75 10.41 31.90
C GLY A 337 -9.51 10.16 30.61
N LEU A 338 -10.03 11.23 29.99
CA LEU A 338 -10.78 11.13 28.73
C LEU A 338 -9.92 10.59 27.58
N VAL A 339 -8.70 11.12 27.40
CA VAL A 339 -7.78 10.65 26.36
C VAL A 339 -7.41 9.18 26.58
N SER A 340 -7.22 8.75 27.84
CA SER A 340 -6.92 7.35 28.17
C SER A 340 -8.09 6.41 27.89
N ILE A 341 -9.34 6.84 28.12
CA ILE A 341 -10.54 6.06 27.79
C ILE A 341 -10.64 5.88 26.27
N ILE A 342 -10.49 6.96 25.50
CA ILE A 342 -10.50 6.90 24.02
C ILE A 342 -9.40 5.97 23.53
N ALA A 343 -8.20 6.10 24.10
CA ALA A 343 -7.07 5.23 23.79
C ALA A 343 -7.36 3.76 24.10
N ALA A 344 -7.96 3.44 25.24
CA ALA A 344 -8.34 2.07 25.59
C ALA A 344 -9.33 1.47 24.58
N ILE A 345 -10.34 2.25 24.15
CA ILE A 345 -11.32 1.83 23.12
C ILE A 345 -10.61 1.56 21.79
N LEU A 346 -9.76 2.48 21.35
CA LEU A 346 -9.01 2.34 20.10
C LEU A 346 -8.05 1.15 20.14
N LEU A 347 -7.37 0.93 21.27
CA LEU A 347 -6.47 -0.19 21.46
C LEU A 347 -7.22 -1.52 21.40
N ALA A 348 -8.36 -1.64 22.10
CA ALA A 348 -9.19 -2.84 22.07
C ALA A 348 -9.67 -3.17 20.64
N ALA A 349 -10.14 -2.16 19.91
CA ALA A 349 -10.55 -2.32 18.51
C ALA A 349 -9.38 -2.75 17.60
N SER A 350 -8.18 -2.19 17.84
CA SER A 350 -6.96 -2.50 17.08
C SER A 350 -6.44 -3.91 17.36
N ILE A 351 -6.46 -4.36 18.62
CA ILE A 351 -6.10 -5.74 19.00
C ILE A 351 -7.04 -6.73 18.31
N ASN A 352 -8.33 -6.46 18.26
CA ASN A 352 -9.28 -7.33 17.59
C ASN A 352 -8.98 -7.46 16.08
N ALA A 353 -8.61 -6.36 15.43
CA ALA A 353 -8.20 -6.36 14.03
C ALA A 353 -6.89 -7.16 13.79
N LEU A 354 -5.93 -7.06 14.71
CA LEU A 354 -4.66 -7.77 14.65
C LEU A 354 -4.80 -9.29 14.83
N LYS A 355 -5.71 -9.75 15.70
CA LYS A 355 -5.92 -11.19 15.98
C LYS A 355 -6.12 -12.03 14.72
N ALA A 356 -6.88 -11.53 13.75
CA ALA A 356 -7.12 -12.24 12.49
C ALA A 356 -5.85 -12.37 11.63
N GLN A 357 -4.93 -11.39 11.70
CA GLN A 357 -3.70 -11.37 10.92
C GLN A 357 -2.57 -12.17 11.58
N THR A 358 -2.48 -12.12 12.91
CA THR A 358 -1.41 -12.77 13.66
C THR A 358 -1.52 -14.29 13.68
N ALA A 359 -2.73 -14.86 13.54
CA ALA A 359 -2.93 -16.31 13.46
C ALA A 359 -2.06 -16.96 12.35
N CYS A 360 -1.92 -16.31 11.20
CA CYS A 360 -1.06 -16.77 10.12
C CYS A 360 0.43 -16.56 10.38
N LEU A 361 0.79 -15.49 11.08
CA LEU A 361 2.19 -15.17 11.40
C LEU A 361 2.78 -16.14 12.42
N ILE A 362 1.96 -16.58 13.40
CA ILE A 362 2.39 -17.50 14.46
C ILE A 362 2.20 -18.98 14.11
N GLY A 363 1.86 -19.29 12.85
CA GLY A 363 1.71 -20.67 12.37
C GLY A 363 0.47 -21.40 12.89
N LYS A 364 -0.54 -20.68 13.40
CA LYS A 364 -1.80 -21.30 13.87
C LYS A 364 -2.64 -21.86 12.71
N ASN A 365 -2.53 -21.26 11.53
CA ASN A 365 -3.18 -21.68 10.30
C ASN A 365 -2.11 -22.10 9.27
N ASP A 366 -2.41 -23.08 8.42
CA ASP A 366 -1.53 -23.45 7.31
C ASP A 366 -1.48 -22.37 6.22
N GLN A 367 -0.47 -22.46 5.35
CA GLN A 367 -0.22 -21.47 4.30
C GLN A 367 -1.43 -21.28 3.36
N ASN A 368 -2.08 -22.37 2.93
CA ASN A 368 -3.18 -22.29 1.95
C ASN A 368 -4.41 -21.66 2.61
N SER A 369 -4.75 -22.03 3.84
CA SER A 369 -5.80 -21.38 4.62
C SER A 369 -5.54 -19.89 4.81
N CYS A 370 -4.29 -19.51 5.05
CA CYS A 370 -3.86 -18.11 5.20
C CYS A 370 -3.96 -17.25 3.93
N LEU A 371 -3.94 -17.90 2.76
CA LEU A 371 -4.12 -17.28 1.46
C LEU A 371 -5.60 -17.27 1.07
N ALA A 372 -6.35 -18.34 1.39
CA ALA A 372 -7.75 -18.54 1.05
C ALA A 372 -8.67 -17.44 1.62
N TYR A 373 -8.35 -16.92 2.82
CA TYR A 373 -9.04 -15.75 3.39
C TYR A 373 -9.03 -14.52 2.47
N THR A 374 -8.13 -14.46 1.50
CA THR A 374 -8.02 -13.35 0.55
C THR A 374 -8.36 -13.77 -0.87
N THR A 375 -7.77 -14.87 -1.37
CA THR A 375 -7.98 -15.34 -2.75
C THR A 375 -9.30 -16.04 -2.97
N GLY A 376 -10.07 -16.29 -1.90
CA GLY A 376 -11.11 -17.31 -1.91
C GLY A 376 -10.51 -18.69 -2.19
N GLY A 377 -11.32 -19.57 -2.78
CA GLY A 377 -10.94 -20.95 -3.05
C GLY A 377 -9.92 -21.15 -4.15
N THR A 378 -9.68 -20.15 -4.98
CA THR A 378 -8.81 -20.23 -6.16
C THR A 378 -7.46 -20.84 -5.82
N ILE A 379 -6.88 -20.47 -4.66
CA ILE A 379 -5.58 -20.97 -4.20
C ILE A 379 -5.45 -22.50 -4.23
N TYR A 380 -6.52 -23.22 -3.91
CA TYR A 380 -6.52 -24.68 -3.84
C TYR A 380 -6.49 -25.32 -5.22
N ALA A 381 -7.26 -24.78 -6.18
CA ALA A 381 -7.19 -25.21 -7.57
C ALA A 381 -5.83 -24.90 -8.21
N ILE A 382 -5.18 -23.82 -7.76
CA ILE A 382 -3.87 -23.41 -8.26
C ILE A 382 -2.75 -24.29 -7.70
N ASP A 383 -2.79 -24.60 -6.40
CA ASP A 383 -1.85 -25.55 -5.80
C ASP A 383 -1.96 -26.93 -6.47
N TYR A 384 -3.19 -27.36 -6.81
CA TYR A 384 -3.40 -28.55 -7.62
C TYR A 384 -2.79 -28.41 -9.03
N ALA A 385 -3.08 -27.32 -9.75
CA ALA A 385 -2.54 -27.08 -11.10
C ALA A 385 -1.00 -27.07 -11.11
N ASN A 386 -0.38 -26.41 -10.13
CA ASN A 386 1.08 -26.33 -9.99
C ASN A 386 1.76 -27.67 -9.70
N ARG A 387 1.04 -28.65 -9.15
CA ARG A 387 1.56 -30.00 -8.87
C ARG A 387 1.32 -30.98 -10.00
N ASN A 388 0.26 -30.77 -10.80
CA ASN A 388 -0.24 -31.79 -11.73
C ASN A 388 -0.24 -31.36 -13.21
N LEU A 389 -0.13 -30.06 -13.51
CA LEU A 389 -0.18 -29.53 -14.87
C LEU A 389 1.17 -28.91 -15.25
N THR A 390 1.48 -28.92 -16.55
CA THR A 390 2.71 -28.34 -17.11
C THR A 390 2.40 -27.72 -18.48
N ASN A 391 2.89 -26.50 -18.71
CA ASN A 391 2.71 -25.72 -19.94
C ASN A 391 1.24 -25.57 -20.38
N GLN A 392 0.32 -25.39 -19.43
CA GLN A 392 -1.12 -25.26 -19.70
C GLN A 392 -1.61 -23.82 -19.53
N VAL A 393 -2.57 -23.42 -20.37
CA VAL A 393 -3.31 -22.17 -20.23
C VAL A 393 -4.62 -22.44 -19.49
N ILE A 394 -4.79 -21.79 -18.35
CA ILE A 394 -5.92 -21.97 -17.43
C ILE A 394 -6.81 -20.72 -17.49
N LEU A 395 -8.07 -20.92 -17.82
CA LEU A 395 -9.09 -19.88 -17.82
C LEU A 395 -9.59 -19.64 -16.39
N ASP A 396 -9.58 -18.38 -15.97
CA ASP A 396 -10.09 -17.97 -14.67
C ASP A 396 -10.71 -16.57 -14.77
N TYR A 397 -12.04 -16.52 -14.94
CA TYR A 397 -12.77 -15.27 -15.01
C TYR A 397 -13.06 -14.64 -13.66
N TRP A 398 -13.01 -15.45 -12.61
CA TRP A 398 -13.63 -15.15 -11.33
C TRP A 398 -12.62 -14.79 -10.26
N ASN A 399 -11.34 -14.94 -10.55
CA ASN A 399 -10.25 -14.48 -9.73
C ASN A 399 -10.03 -12.97 -9.95
N PRO A 400 -10.45 -12.11 -9.01
CA PRO A 400 -10.29 -10.67 -9.13
C PRO A 400 -8.82 -10.25 -8.91
N PHE A 401 -7.96 -11.18 -8.50
CA PHE A 401 -6.56 -10.94 -8.14
C PHE A 401 -5.61 -11.40 -9.23
N GLY A 402 -6.09 -11.53 -10.48
CA GLY A 402 -5.38 -11.98 -11.67
C GLY A 402 -3.88 -12.23 -11.47
N ALA A 403 -3.48 -13.50 -11.60
CA ALA A 403 -2.12 -14.01 -11.45
C ALA A 403 -1.65 -14.37 -10.02
N TYR A 404 -2.38 -15.19 -9.27
CA TYR A 404 -1.66 -15.98 -8.25
C TYR A 404 -0.79 -17.03 -8.95
N TYR A 405 0.50 -16.78 -9.05
CA TYR A 405 1.55 -17.78 -8.89
C TYR A 405 1.39 -19.14 -9.64
N LEU A 406 1.44 -19.22 -10.98
CA LEU A 406 1.46 -20.50 -11.70
C LEU A 406 2.90 -20.98 -12.00
N LYS A 407 3.19 -22.25 -11.72
CA LYS A 407 4.49 -22.92 -11.91
C LYS A 407 4.50 -23.74 -13.20
N ASN A 408 5.68 -24.27 -13.55
CA ASN A 408 5.86 -25.27 -14.62
C ASN A 408 5.37 -24.78 -16.00
N GLY A 409 5.55 -23.48 -16.30
CA GLY A 409 5.12 -22.88 -17.56
C GLY A 409 3.60 -22.75 -17.71
N ASN A 410 2.81 -23.01 -16.67
CA ASN A 410 1.37 -22.77 -16.69
C ASN A 410 1.08 -21.25 -16.66
N SER A 411 0.00 -20.81 -17.28
CA SER A 411 -0.39 -19.40 -17.36
C SER A 411 -1.90 -19.20 -17.20
N TYR A 412 -2.29 -18.00 -16.75
CA TYR A 412 -3.70 -17.61 -16.73
C TYR A 412 -4.10 -16.95 -18.03
N THR A 413 -5.38 -17.08 -18.34
CA THR A 413 -6.04 -16.21 -19.28
C THR A 413 -7.43 -15.78 -18.77
N ASN A 414 -7.85 -14.61 -19.21
CA ASN A 414 -9.21 -14.09 -19.08
C ASN A 414 -9.84 -13.80 -20.46
N THR A 415 -9.34 -14.44 -21.51
CA THR A 415 -9.79 -14.27 -22.91
C THR A 415 -11.31 -14.33 -23.00
N LEU A 416 -11.93 -13.26 -23.50
CA LEU A 416 -13.38 -13.16 -23.67
C LEU A 416 -13.89 -13.69 -25.01
N CYS A 417 -13.01 -14.27 -25.84
CA CYS A 417 -13.35 -14.74 -27.19
C CYS A 417 -14.00 -13.67 -28.09
N ALA A 418 -13.57 -12.41 -27.94
CA ALA A 418 -14.08 -11.30 -28.73
C ALA A 418 -13.86 -11.57 -30.23
N GLY A 419 -14.92 -11.40 -31.04
CA GLY A 419 -14.90 -11.68 -32.48
C GLY A 419 -15.35 -13.10 -32.88
N TYR A 420 -15.65 -13.97 -31.92
CA TYR A 420 -16.27 -15.28 -32.18
C TYR A 420 -17.77 -15.24 -31.91
N ASN A 421 -18.54 -16.08 -32.61
CA ASN A 421 -19.94 -16.32 -32.27
C ASN A 421 -20.02 -17.03 -30.91
N TYR A 422 -20.88 -16.56 -30.01
CA TYR A 422 -21.05 -17.16 -28.68
C TYR A 422 -21.96 -18.41 -28.68
N ASN A 423 -21.92 -19.18 -29.77
CA ASN A 423 -22.50 -20.51 -29.86
C ASN A 423 -21.42 -21.58 -29.57
N ASP A 424 -21.84 -22.84 -29.40
CA ASP A 424 -20.93 -23.94 -29.00
C ASP A 424 -19.70 -24.07 -29.94
N ASP A 425 -19.87 -23.90 -31.26
CA ASP A 425 -18.76 -23.99 -32.22
C ASP A 425 -17.81 -22.78 -32.16
N GLY A 426 -18.34 -21.56 -32.02
CA GLY A 426 -17.50 -20.36 -31.94
C GLY A 426 -16.72 -20.29 -30.63
N ILE A 427 -17.32 -20.74 -29.51
CA ILE A 427 -16.61 -20.89 -28.23
C ILE A 427 -15.52 -21.96 -28.38
N ARG A 428 -15.82 -23.14 -28.95
CA ARG A 428 -14.82 -24.19 -29.19
C ARG A 428 -13.62 -23.64 -29.96
N ASN A 429 -13.88 -23.00 -31.10
CA ASN A 429 -12.84 -22.47 -31.98
C ASN A 429 -11.97 -21.43 -31.26
N CYS A 430 -12.58 -20.55 -30.45
CA CYS A 430 -11.82 -19.61 -29.64
C CYS A 430 -10.92 -20.31 -28.60
N LEU A 431 -11.47 -21.27 -27.84
CA LEU A 431 -10.71 -21.97 -26.80
C LEU A 431 -9.52 -22.71 -27.42
N THR A 432 -9.72 -23.38 -28.55
CA THR A 432 -8.64 -24.04 -29.30
C THR A 432 -7.60 -23.05 -29.79
N ALA A 433 -8.01 -21.92 -30.39
CA ALA A 433 -7.10 -20.89 -30.90
C ALA A 433 -6.23 -20.26 -29.80
N ASN A 434 -6.73 -20.22 -28.57
CA ASN A 434 -6.01 -19.68 -27.41
C ASN A 434 -5.36 -20.76 -26.53
N HIS A 435 -5.35 -22.03 -26.98
CA HIS A 435 -4.81 -23.18 -26.24
C HIS A 435 -5.40 -23.36 -24.83
N ILE A 436 -6.67 -22.98 -24.64
CA ILE A 436 -7.37 -23.04 -23.36
C ILE A 436 -7.98 -24.42 -23.17
N LYS A 437 -7.47 -25.15 -22.17
CA LYS A 437 -7.98 -26.50 -21.85
C LYS A 437 -8.59 -26.61 -20.45
N TYR A 438 -8.23 -25.70 -19.54
CA TYR A 438 -8.66 -25.78 -18.14
C TYR A 438 -9.48 -24.56 -17.73
N LEU A 439 -10.44 -24.76 -16.83
CA LEU A 439 -11.25 -23.70 -16.23
C LEU A 439 -11.26 -23.85 -14.72
N ILE A 440 -10.90 -22.78 -14.01
CA ILE A 440 -11.19 -22.62 -12.59
C ILE A 440 -12.55 -21.95 -12.42
N ASP A 441 -13.48 -22.63 -11.76
CA ASP A 441 -14.82 -22.09 -11.45
C ASP A 441 -14.96 -21.85 -9.94
N LEU A 442 -15.14 -20.58 -9.58
CA LEU A 442 -15.49 -20.14 -8.23
C LEU A 442 -17.01 -20.00 -8.17
N ILE A 443 -17.69 -21.05 -7.71
CA ILE A 443 -19.16 -21.15 -7.76
C ILE A 443 -19.84 -19.92 -7.10
N GLY A 444 -19.32 -19.45 -5.97
CA GLY A 444 -19.85 -18.26 -5.29
C GLY A 444 -19.80 -16.98 -6.14
N SER A 445 -18.66 -16.74 -6.80
CA SER A 445 -18.47 -15.59 -7.70
C SER A 445 -19.33 -15.70 -8.95
N ASN A 446 -19.37 -16.87 -9.58
CA ASN A 446 -20.21 -17.15 -10.75
C ASN A 446 -21.69 -16.84 -10.46
N ASN A 447 -22.20 -17.29 -9.31
CA ASN A 447 -23.56 -16.99 -8.87
C ASN A 447 -23.79 -15.48 -8.69
N SER A 448 -22.87 -14.73 -8.10
CA SER A 448 -23.01 -13.26 -7.96
C SER A 448 -23.06 -12.52 -9.31
N TYR A 449 -22.26 -12.95 -10.29
CA TYR A 449 -22.27 -12.36 -11.64
C TYR A 449 -23.48 -12.80 -12.47
N SER A 450 -24.00 -14.01 -12.26
CA SER A 450 -25.25 -14.46 -12.89
C SER A 450 -26.47 -13.63 -12.50
N GLN A 451 -26.43 -13.00 -11.31
CA GLN A 451 -27.46 -12.07 -10.84
C GLN A 451 -27.30 -10.65 -11.41
N ASN A 452 -26.15 -10.30 -12.01
CA ASN A 452 -25.89 -9.00 -12.61
C ASN A 452 -25.18 -9.15 -13.98
N PRO A 453 -25.86 -9.74 -14.98
CA PRO A 453 -25.27 -10.18 -16.25
C PRO A 453 -24.68 -9.07 -17.13
N GLU A 454 -25.12 -7.82 -16.93
CA GLU A 454 -24.69 -6.66 -17.73
C GLU A 454 -23.34 -6.08 -17.28
N ILE A 455 -22.83 -6.47 -16.10
CA ILE A 455 -21.59 -5.93 -15.57
C ILE A 455 -20.38 -6.70 -16.15
N ASN A 456 -19.40 -5.98 -16.69
CA ASN A 456 -18.07 -6.51 -17.01
C ASN A 456 -18.08 -7.77 -17.90
N ASN A 457 -18.90 -7.76 -18.96
CA ASN A 457 -19.06 -8.86 -19.91
C ASN A 457 -19.49 -10.19 -19.25
N ALA A 458 -20.22 -10.14 -18.12
CA ALA A 458 -20.62 -11.34 -17.39
C ALA A 458 -21.42 -12.34 -18.24
N ASN A 459 -22.30 -11.87 -19.13
CA ASN A 459 -23.01 -12.74 -20.09
C ASN A 459 -22.07 -13.63 -20.92
N ILE A 460 -21.01 -13.06 -21.47
CA ILE A 460 -20.02 -13.77 -22.29
C ILE A 460 -19.25 -14.78 -21.43
N LYS A 461 -18.77 -14.35 -20.26
CA LYS A 461 -18.05 -15.20 -19.32
C LYS A 461 -18.90 -16.40 -18.89
N ILE A 462 -20.17 -16.18 -18.58
CA ILE A 462 -21.12 -17.23 -18.19
C ILE A 462 -21.35 -18.21 -19.35
N ALA A 463 -21.50 -17.74 -20.58
CA ALA A 463 -21.67 -18.60 -21.75
C ALA A 463 -20.46 -19.54 -21.94
N ILE A 464 -19.24 -18.99 -21.86
CA ILE A 464 -18.00 -19.76 -22.00
C ILE A 464 -17.85 -20.75 -20.83
N THR A 465 -18.10 -20.32 -19.59
CA THR A 465 -18.07 -21.18 -18.39
C THR A 465 -19.06 -22.35 -18.53
N ARG A 466 -20.30 -22.10 -18.96
CA ARG A 466 -21.31 -23.16 -19.18
C ARG A 466 -20.88 -24.13 -20.27
N TYR A 467 -20.34 -23.63 -21.38
CA TYR A 467 -19.82 -24.46 -22.46
C TYR A 467 -18.72 -25.40 -21.94
N ILE A 468 -17.75 -24.87 -21.20
CA ILE A 468 -16.66 -25.69 -20.67
C ILE A 468 -17.21 -26.73 -19.69
N ILE A 469 -18.04 -26.34 -18.72
CA ILE A 469 -18.62 -27.28 -17.74
C ILE A 469 -19.38 -28.42 -18.44
N LYS A 470 -20.13 -28.12 -19.50
CA LYS A 470 -20.87 -29.12 -20.30
C LYS A 470 -19.94 -30.11 -21.04
N ASN A 471 -18.77 -29.64 -21.50
CA ASN A 471 -17.86 -30.40 -22.38
C ASN A 471 -16.55 -30.83 -21.71
N SER A 472 -16.48 -30.79 -20.38
CA SER A 472 -15.25 -31.09 -19.63
C SER A 472 -15.45 -32.26 -18.68
N ARG A 473 -14.34 -32.74 -18.11
CA ARG A 473 -14.33 -33.57 -16.92
C ARG A 473 -13.89 -32.73 -15.72
N LEU A 474 -14.52 -32.94 -14.56
CA LEU A 474 -14.08 -32.36 -13.30
C LEU A 474 -12.83 -33.11 -12.83
N ILE A 475 -11.72 -32.39 -12.64
CA ILE A 475 -10.44 -32.98 -12.20
C ILE A 475 -10.05 -32.57 -10.78
N TYR A 476 -10.67 -31.53 -10.24
CA TYR A 476 -10.49 -31.10 -8.85
C TYR A 476 -11.77 -30.45 -8.32
N ASP A 477 -12.17 -30.83 -7.10
CA ASP A 477 -13.31 -30.26 -6.38
C ASP A 477 -12.89 -30.00 -4.95
N TYR A 478 -13.08 -28.76 -4.48
CA TYR A 478 -12.78 -28.38 -3.11
C TYR A 478 -13.91 -27.56 -2.53
N TYR A 479 -14.31 -27.93 -1.31
CA TYR A 479 -15.32 -27.25 -0.53
C TYR A 479 -14.85 -27.08 0.91
N ASP A 480 -14.75 -25.82 1.34
CA ASP A 480 -14.51 -25.45 2.74
C ASP A 480 -15.82 -24.94 3.34
N LYS A 481 -16.41 -25.74 4.22
CA LYS A 481 -17.67 -25.43 4.90
C LYS A 481 -17.51 -24.22 5.86
N PRO A 482 -16.48 -24.14 6.73
CA PRO A 482 -16.22 -22.95 7.56
C PRO A 482 -16.13 -21.65 6.77
N MET A 483 -15.43 -21.64 5.63
CA MET A 483 -15.23 -20.44 4.81
C MET A 483 -16.32 -20.20 3.77
N ARG A 484 -17.23 -21.18 3.57
CA ARG A 484 -18.24 -21.21 2.49
C ARG A 484 -17.60 -21.01 1.11
N ILE A 485 -16.42 -21.60 0.92
CA ILE A 485 -15.65 -21.51 -0.31
C ILE A 485 -15.87 -22.79 -1.09
N SER A 486 -16.23 -22.66 -2.38
CA SER A 486 -16.26 -23.79 -3.32
C SER A 486 -15.51 -23.41 -4.59
N VAL A 487 -14.57 -24.26 -4.98
CA VAL A 487 -13.78 -24.11 -6.20
C VAL A 487 -13.72 -25.44 -6.94
N LYS A 488 -13.81 -25.37 -8.27
CA LYS A 488 -13.71 -26.53 -9.15
C LYS A 488 -12.72 -26.27 -10.27
N LEU A 489 -11.98 -27.31 -10.68
CA LEU A 489 -11.12 -27.28 -11.86
C LEU A 489 -11.65 -28.28 -12.88
N TYR A 490 -11.94 -27.78 -14.07
CA TYR A 490 -12.45 -28.54 -15.19
C TYR A 490 -11.37 -28.68 -16.27
N GLU A 491 -11.30 -29.85 -16.91
CA GLU A 491 -10.48 -30.10 -18.09
C GLU A 491 -11.38 -30.41 -19.29
N LEU A 492 -11.28 -29.59 -20.33
CA LEU A 492 -11.99 -29.78 -21.59
C LEU A 492 -11.57 -31.11 -22.24
N LYS A 493 -12.57 -31.88 -22.69
CA LYS A 493 -12.36 -33.20 -23.31
C LYS A 493 -11.77 -33.11 -24.71
#